data_AF-A0A932J1R6-F1
#
_entry.id   AF-A0A932J1R6-F1
#
_cell.length_a   1.000
_cell.length_b   1.000
_cell.length_c   1.000
_cell.angle_alpha   90.00
_cell.angle_beta   90.00
_cell.angle_gamma   90.00
#
_symmetry.space_group_name_H-M   'P 1'
#
loop_
_entity.id
_entity.type
_entity.pdbx_description
1 polymer ?
#
loop_
_entity_poly.entity_id
_entity_poly.type
_entity_poly.pdbx_seq_one_letter_code
_entity_poly.pdbx_strand_id
1 'polypeptide(L)'
;AGGMIGIAAIFSEDYVGKLADHTLTEIIVTMSVFGAILMYIISMLALFKLRRSEPHMARPFAAPFYPFFPAFALLAAIACLLTMIYYNALIFGIFVAFLALGYGYFLLTGQARLGAIGAQQT
;
A
#
# COMPACT_ATOMS: atom_id res chain seq x y z
N ALA A 1 -9.17 25.89 21.32
CA ALA A 1 -10.36 25.02 21.16
C ALA A 1 -10.00 23.64 20.57
N GLY A 2 -9.24 23.55 19.47
CA GLY A 2 -8.94 22.26 18.81
C GLY A 2 -8.19 21.20 19.65
N GLY A 3 -7.25 21.61 20.52
CA GLY A 3 -6.49 20.66 21.35
C GLY A 3 -7.33 19.87 22.36
N MET A 4 -8.37 20.49 22.93
CA MET A 4 -9.26 19.78 23.88
C MET A 4 -10.15 18.76 23.19
N ILE A 5 -10.55 19.03 21.94
CA ILE A 5 -11.37 18.10 21.14
C ILE A 5 -10.54 16.85 20.79
N GLY A 6 -9.26 17.01 20.46
CA GLY A 6 -8.35 15.89 20.21
C GLY A 6 -8.13 15.03 21.46
N ILE A 7 -7.93 15.65 22.62
CA ILE A 7 -7.81 14.92 23.90
C ILE A 7 -9.10 14.14 24.21
N ALA A 8 -10.27 14.77 24.05
CA ALA A 8 -11.56 14.12 24.28
C ALA A 8 -11.81 12.93 23.33
N ALA A 9 -11.36 13.01 22.07
CA ALA A 9 -11.47 11.92 21.10
C ALA A 9 -10.64 10.70 21.51
N ILE A 10 -9.39 10.90 21.94
CA ILE A 10 -8.50 9.83 22.40
C ILE A 10 -9.10 9.12 23.62
N PHE A 11 -9.57 9.88 24.62
CA PHE A 11 -10.21 9.27 25.79
C PHE A 11 -11.51 8.53 25.42
N SER A 12 -12.26 8.98 24.41
CA SER A 12 -13.46 8.29 23.95
C SER A 12 -13.16 6.91 23.34
N GLU A 13 -11.97 6.72 22.77
CA GLU A 13 -11.53 5.42 22.24
C GLU A 13 -11.25 4.42 23.37
N ASP A 14 -10.72 4.88 24.52
CA ASP A 14 -10.47 4.03 25.69
C ASP A 14 -11.76 3.57 26.39
N TYR A 15 -12.81 4.41 26.42
CA TYR A 15 -14.10 4.05 27.03
C TYR A 15 -14.92 3.08 26.18
N VAL A 16 -14.88 3.24 24.85
CA VAL A 16 -15.59 2.37 23.90
C VAL A 16 -14.77 1.10 23.59
N GLY A 17 -13.43 1.19 23.65
CA GLY A 17 -12.48 0.12 23.33
C GLY A 17 -12.31 -0.96 24.40
N LYS A 18 -12.80 -0.77 25.64
CA LYS A 18 -12.78 -1.85 26.65
C LYS A 18 -13.66 -3.07 26.31
N LEU A 19 -14.52 -2.97 25.28
CA LEU A 19 -15.39 -4.07 24.83
C LEU A 19 -14.82 -4.89 23.67
N ALA A 20 -13.78 -4.45 22.99
CA ALA A 20 -13.14 -5.16 21.90
C ALA A 20 -11.64 -5.05 22.10
N ASP A 21 -10.93 -6.17 22.30
CA ASP A 21 -9.50 -6.26 22.64
C ASP A 21 -8.50 -5.55 21.69
N HIS A 22 -8.99 -4.74 20.73
CA HIS A 22 -8.23 -3.86 19.83
C HIS A 22 -8.92 -2.49 19.69
N THR A 23 -8.13 -1.42 19.67
CA THR A 23 -8.68 -0.06 19.44
C THR A 23 -9.07 0.13 17.98
N LEU A 24 -10.11 0.92 17.71
CA LEU A 24 -10.51 1.26 16.33
C LEU A 24 -9.38 1.95 15.56
N THR A 25 -8.57 2.76 16.27
CA THR A 25 -7.39 3.44 15.72
C THR A 25 -6.31 2.45 15.30
N GLU A 26 -6.05 1.40 16.08
CA GLU A 26 -5.09 0.35 15.73
C GLU A 26 -5.49 -0.37 14.43
N ILE A 27 -6.78 -0.67 14.26
CA ILE A 27 -7.29 -1.32 13.04
C ILE A 27 -7.11 -0.41 11.83
N ILE A 28 -7.49 0.87 11.93
CA ILE A 28 -7.39 1.82 10.80
C ILE A 28 -5.92 2.05 10.43
N VAL A 29 -5.03 2.20 11.41
CA VAL A 29 -3.59 2.38 11.16
C VAL A 29 -3.02 1.13 10.49
N THR A 30 -3.34 -0.07 10.98
CA THR A 30 -2.85 -1.32 10.39
C THR A 30 -3.33 -1.48 8.94
N MET A 31 -4.59 -1.13 8.64
CA MET A 31 -5.12 -1.11 7.26
C MET A 31 -4.35 -0.15 6.35
N SER A 32 -4.05 1.05 6.84
CA SER A 32 -3.27 2.05 6.10
C SER A 32 -1.85 1.55 5.79
N VAL A 33 -1.19 0.95 6.78
CA VAL A 33 0.17 0.43 6.64
C VAL A 33 0.25 -0.72 5.64
N PHE A 34 -0.75 -1.62 5.58
CA PHE A 34 -0.80 -2.67 4.55
C PHE A 34 -0.72 -2.12 3.13
N GLY A 35 -1.54 -1.10 2.83
CA GLY A 35 -1.51 -0.43 1.52
C GLY A 35 -0.19 0.28 1.25
N ALA A 36 0.35 0.97 2.26
CA ALA A 36 1.62 1.69 2.13
C ALA A 36 2.80 0.75 1.85
N ILE A 37 2.92 -0.37 2.58
CA ILE A 37 3.99 -1.35 2.37
C ILE A 37 3.88 -1.99 0.99
N LEU A 38 2.67 -2.35 0.54
CA LEU A 38 2.46 -2.88 -0.81
C LEU A 38 2.96 -1.88 -1.88
N MET A 39 2.55 -0.62 -1.76
CA MET A 39 2.98 0.45 -2.69
C MET A 39 4.50 0.65 -2.65
N TYR A 40 5.12 0.53 -1.48
CA TYR A 40 6.56 0.63 -1.32
C TYR A 40 7.30 -0.51 -2.04
N ILE A 41 6.83 -1.75 -1.88
CA ILE A 41 7.37 -2.93 -2.57
C ILE A 41 7.26 -2.74 -4.09
N ILE A 42 6.08 -2.34 -4.59
CA ILE A 42 5.86 -2.09 -6.02
C ILE A 42 6.80 -0.99 -6.53
N SER A 43 6.93 0.11 -5.80
CA SER A 43 7.83 1.22 -6.14
C SER A 43 9.29 0.77 -6.26
N MET A 44 9.78 -0.01 -5.31
CA MET A 44 11.15 -0.53 -5.34
C MET A 44 11.35 -1.53 -6.49
N LEU A 45 10.39 -2.43 -6.73
CA LEU A 45 10.42 -3.34 -7.88
C LEU A 45 10.40 -2.58 -9.22
N ALA A 46 9.64 -1.49 -9.31
CA ALA A 46 9.59 -0.63 -10.49
C ALA A 46 10.96 0.02 -10.77
N LEU A 47 11.73 0.40 -9.74
CA LEU A 47 13.09 0.91 -9.92
C LEU A 47 14.04 -0.15 -10.51
N PHE A 48 13.96 -1.40 -10.05
CA PHE A 48 14.74 -2.51 -10.63
C PHE A 48 14.32 -2.79 -12.07
N LYS A 49 13.00 -2.81 -12.34
CA LYS A 49 12.46 -2.98 -13.69
C LYS A 49 12.93 -1.87 -14.63
N LEU A 50 12.82 -0.60 -14.22
CA LEU A 50 13.18 0.55 -15.05
C LEU A 50 14.67 0.55 -15.40
N ARG A 51 15.54 0.08 -14.49
CA ARG A 51 16.97 -0.06 -14.77
C ARG A 51 17.29 -1.15 -15.79
N ARG A 52 16.47 -2.19 -15.88
CA ARG A 52 16.64 -3.25 -16.89
C ARG A 52 16.00 -2.90 -18.23
N SER A 53 14.84 -2.24 -18.20
CA SER A 53 14.06 -1.90 -19.39
C SER A 53 14.63 -0.69 -20.15
N GLU A 54 15.07 0.36 -19.44
CA GLU A 54 15.50 1.62 -20.07
C GLU A 54 16.81 2.14 -19.46
N PRO A 55 17.95 1.47 -19.78
CA PRO A 55 19.25 1.83 -19.21
C PRO A 55 19.82 3.15 -19.76
N HIS A 56 19.37 3.61 -20.93
CA HIS A 56 19.91 4.80 -21.61
C HIS A 56 19.16 6.11 -21.32
N MET A 57 18.18 6.11 -20.40
CA MET A 57 17.51 7.35 -20.00
C MET A 57 18.46 8.28 -19.22
N ALA A 58 18.43 9.57 -19.53
CA ALA A 58 19.12 10.60 -18.74
C ALA A 58 18.53 10.63 -17.32
N ARG A 59 19.34 10.29 -16.31
CA ARG A 59 18.95 10.25 -14.89
C ARG A 59 19.52 11.47 -14.16
N PRO A 60 18.78 12.59 -14.03
CA PRO A 60 19.25 13.78 -13.33
C PRO A 60 19.50 13.55 -11.83
N PHE A 61 18.93 12.51 -11.23
CA PHE A 61 19.19 12.12 -9.84
C PHE A 61 19.45 10.61 -9.74
N ALA A 62 20.72 10.22 -9.70
CA ALA A 62 21.13 8.85 -9.42
C ALA A 62 21.34 8.69 -7.91
N ALA A 63 20.52 7.83 -7.28
CA ALA A 63 20.66 7.56 -5.85
C ALA A 63 22.08 7.00 -5.55
N PRO A 64 22.87 7.66 -4.67
CA PRO A 64 24.15 7.13 -4.22
C PRO A 64 23.89 5.80 -3.49
N PHE A 65 24.71 4.77 -3.75
CA PHE A 65 24.59 3.39 -3.21
C PHE A 65 23.53 2.44 -3.79
N TYR A 66 23.04 2.68 -5.01
CA TYR A 66 22.36 1.61 -5.76
C TYR A 66 23.35 0.47 -6.10
N PRO A 67 23.05 -0.83 -5.91
CA PRO A 67 21.75 -1.46 -5.60
C PRO A 67 21.54 -1.93 -4.14
N PHE A 68 22.53 -1.76 -3.25
CA PHE A 68 22.45 -2.32 -1.89
C PHE A 68 21.32 -1.73 -1.06
N PHE A 69 21.15 -0.41 -1.11
CA PHE A 69 20.16 0.28 -0.29
C PHE A 69 18.71 -0.11 -0.65
N PRO A 70 18.29 -0.14 -1.93
CA PRO A 70 16.94 -0.59 -2.29
C PRO A 70 16.71 -2.08 -2.08
N ALA A 71 17.74 -2.92 -2.23
CA ALA A 71 17.62 -4.36 -1.97
C ALA A 71 17.36 -4.63 -0.48
N PHE A 72 18.08 -3.95 0.40
CA PHE A 72 17.84 -4.03 1.85
C PHE A 72 16.44 -3.53 2.23
N ALA A 73 16.02 -2.38 1.67
CA ALA A 73 14.69 -1.84 1.90
C ALA A 73 13.56 -2.79 1.43
N LEU A 74 13.75 -3.45 0.29
CA LEU A 74 12.81 -4.45 -0.22
C LEU A 74 12.71 -5.68 0.70
N LEU A 75 13.85 -6.19 1.17
CA LEU A 75 13.88 -7.32 2.12
C LEU A 75 13.19 -6.95 3.43
N ALA A 76 13.48 -5.77 3.99
CA ALA A 76 12.84 -5.28 5.20
C ALA A 76 11.33 -5.10 5.03
N ALA A 77 10.89 -4.56 3.89
CA ALA A 77 9.47 -4.39 3.58
C ALA A 77 8.74 -5.74 3.47
N ILE A 78 9.36 -6.75 2.85
CA ILE A 78 8.80 -8.11 2.76
C ILE A 78 8.73 -8.75 4.15
N ALA A 79 9.80 -8.67 4.96
CA ALA A 79 9.80 -9.21 6.31
C ALA A 79 8.72 -8.55 7.19
N CYS A 80 8.57 -7.23 7.07
CA CYS A 80 7.51 -6.48 7.75
C CYS A 80 6.11 -6.93 7.30
N LEU A 81 5.90 -7.08 5.99
CA LEU A 81 4.64 -7.54 5.43
C LEU A 81 4.28 -8.95 5.95
N LEU A 82 5.22 -9.89 5.94
CA LEU A 82 5.01 -11.26 6.43
C LEU A 82 4.65 -11.26 7.92
N THR A 83 5.35 -10.45 8.71
CA THR A 83 5.10 -10.29 10.14
C THR A 83 3.68 -9.74 10.37
N MET A 84 3.28 -8.69 9.64
CA MET A 84 1.93 -8.14 9.76
C MET A 84 0.84 -9.13 9.34
N ILE A 85 1.05 -9.92 8.27
CA ILE A 85 0.10 -10.95 7.84
C ILE A 85 -0.10 -11.99 8.96
N TYR A 86 0.98 -12.39 9.64
CA TYR A 86 0.92 -13.37 10.72
C TYR A 86 0.12 -12.86 11.93
N TYR A 87 0.39 -11.63 12.38
CA TYR A 87 -0.29 -11.06 13.55
C TYR A 87 -1.71 -10.56 13.26
N ASN A 88 -2.01 -10.15 12.02
CA ASN A 88 -3.24 -9.47 11.66
C ASN A 88 -3.92 -10.10 10.43
N ALA A 89 -4.14 -11.42 10.46
CA ALA A 89 -4.69 -12.18 9.34
C ALA A 89 -6.10 -11.71 8.90
N LEU A 90 -6.95 -11.30 9.84
CA LEU A 90 -8.30 -10.77 9.54
C LEU A 90 -8.19 -9.48 8.71
N ILE A 91 -7.32 -8.56 9.16
CA ILE A 91 -7.07 -7.28 8.50
C ILE A 91 -6.51 -7.51 7.10
N PHE A 92 -5.58 -8.46 6.95
CA PHE A 92 -5.06 -8.87 5.66
C PHE A 92 -6.15 -9.40 4.72
N GLY A 93 -7.08 -10.22 5.22
CA GLY A 93 -8.20 -10.73 4.42
C GLY A 93 -9.08 -9.60 3.86
N ILE A 94 -9.40 -8.60 4.69
CA ILE A 94 -10.14 -7.40 4.26
C ILE A 94 -9.33 -6.62 3.22
N PHE A 95 -8.04 -6.42 3.44
CA PHE A 95 -7.15 -5.74 2.49
C PHE A 95 -7.13 -6.42 1.12
N VAL A 96 -7.00 -7.75 1.08
CA VAL A 96 -7.05 -8.54 -0.16
C VAL A 96 -8.41 -8.43 -0.83
N ALA A 97 -9.51 -8.43 -0.07
CA ALA A 97 -10.85 -8.22 -0.61
C ALA A 97 -10.99 -6.86 -1.29
N PHE A 98 -10.51 -5.77 -0.67
CA PHE A 98 -10.48 -4.45 -1.28
C PHE A 98 -9.62 -4.41 -2.55
N LEU A 99 -8.46 -5.06 -2.53
CA LEU A 99 -7.58 -5.17 -3.69
C LEU A 99 -8.24 -5.93 -4.84
N ALA A 100 -8.92 -7.03 -4.54
CA ALA A 100 -9.67 -7.82 -5.51
C ALA A 100 -10.86 -7.04 -6.10
N LEU A 101 -11.59 -6.26 -5.28
CA LEU A 101 -12.66 -5.37 -5.75
C LEU A 101 -12.12 -4.28 -6.68
N GLY A 102 -11.02 -3.62 -6.28
CA GLY A 102 -10.37 -2.60 -7.12
C GLY A 102 -9.87 -3.18 -8.43
N TYR A 103 -9.26 -4.37 -8.40
CA TYR A 103 -8.81 -5.08 -9.59
C TYR A 103 -9.98 -5.52 -10.48
N GLY A 104 -11.06 -6.04 -9.90
CA GLY A 104 -12.29 -6.41 -10.61
C GLY A 104 -12.92 -5.21 -11.32
N TYR A 105 -13.01 -4.06 -10.63
CA TYR A 105 -13.46 -2.81 -11.24
C TYR A 105 -12.55 -2.36 -12.39
N PHE A 106 -11.22 -2.49 -12.22
CA PHE A 106 -10.26 -2.18 -13.27
C PHE A 106 -10.41 -3.10 -14.49
N LEU A 107 -10.73 -4.38 -14.32
CA LEU A 107 -10.98 -5.29 -15.44
C LEU A 107 -12.26 -4.92 -16.19
N LEU A 108 -13.35 -4.66 -15.46
CA LEU A 108 -14.63 -4.25 -16.06
C LEU A 108 -14.50 -2.92 -16.83
N THR A 109 -13.77 -1.96 -16.27
CA THR A 109 -13.53 -0.65 -16.90
C THR A 109 -12.41 -0.69 -17.95
N GLY A 110 -11.47 -1.62 -17.80
CA GLY A 110 -10.35 -1.84 -18.72
C GLY A 110 -10.83 -2.36 -20.08
N GLN A 111 -11.87 -3.20 -20.09
CA GLN A 111 -12.53 -3.60 -21.33
C GLN A 111 -13.21 -2.42 -22.03
N ALA A 112 -13.79 -1.48 -21.27
CA ALA A 112 -14.34 -0.25 -21.84
C ALA A 112 -13.26 0.65 -22.46
N ARG A 113 -12.05 0.71 -21.86
CA ARG A 113 -10.91 1.44 -22.46
C ARG A 113 -10.32 0.75 -23.69
N LEU A 114 -10.25 -0.58 -23.71
CA LEU A 114 -9.81 -1.35 -24.89
C LEU A 114 -10.79 -1.18 -26.06
N GLY A 115 -12.10 -1.14 -25.78
CA GLY A 115 -13.12 -0.83 -26.79
C GLY A 115 -12.99 0.59 -27.37
N ALA A 116 -12.63 1.57 -26.54
CA ALA A 116 -12.42 2.95 -27.00
C ALA A 116 -11.15 3.10 -27.88
N ILE A 117 -10.09 2.34 -27.61
CA ILE A 117 -8.87 2.35 -28.43
C ILE A 117 -9.11 1.67 -29.79
N GLY A 118 -9.90 0.59 -29.83
CA GLY A 118 -10.28 -0.07 -31.08
C GLY A 118 -11.19 0.79 -31.99
N ALA A 119 -12.05 1.62 -31.41
CA ALA A 119 -12.93 2.53 -32.16
C ALA A 119 -12.20 3.75 -32.77
N GLN A 120 -10.97 4.05 -32.34
CA GLN A 120 -10.15 5.12 -32.93
C GLN A 120 -9.31 4.68 -34.14
N GLN A 121 -9.27 3.38 -34.46
CA GLN A 121 -8.50 2.83 -35.59
C GLN A 121 -9.33 2.52 -36.85
N THR A 122 -10.65 2.73 -36.82
CA THR A 122 -11.55 2.63 -37.98
C THR A 122 -11.98 3.99 -38.51
#